data_AF-B0DLM2-F1
#
_entry.id   AF-B0DLM2-F1
#
_cell.length_a   1.000
_cell.length_b   1.000
_cell.length_c   1.000
_cell.angle_alpha   90.00
_cell.angle_beta   90.00
_cell.angle_gamma   90.00
#
_symmetry.space_group_name_H-M   'P 1'
#
loop_
_entity.id
_entity.type
_entity.pdbx_description
1 polymer ?
#
loop_
_entity_poly.entity_id
_entity_poly.type
_entity_poly.pdbx_seq_one_letter_code
_entity_poly.pdbx_strand_id
1 'polypeptide(L)'
;MSSGIAGKAQVSDSYDSKATAVSVPTDEMGLKIAEFRAHRRNSNPVHAAPISLSNFYHPVDPPTQSKAFGDETLATPTQRLLEDEVDHVQYATYRDGPTNKSIMYPSNVESSDKGWIPIPLRNWFWIPLVLFLVAGAGGLETALYFSKKEQGWPARENEAQSVSHYIYVAAMWTWTDIEIKKMQQLCRLDPSNCKQTLPGCTCYPDGHIDAELSATCSSIADCDGHLVSSTRKQPDISSAFLAAAGYAGATVMYGLGRPAFSNGPYTIAPFELPTAIARNGTVFANTTAVKTDPGCQAVSVQMTNVLPGRWSNAVSYNGCSITWIVTNNSTVLFGADIPACATNPPIQFSPIIFWIFTYQPTVQASATLCFPTFSLWEVNVNVDLATKNLTKVTELRPFNQDHSPFSSLSANLTGPPLNGRAYNGVRFNLTAPNQYVLARQAAIQLQLPAAIYQAALSNQIGLLESLASGVFSQLSSQVYGTYLALVAREVYFLPSVEPITVVVKTFRKRLFLNGTAVHLLATAMLSLAFFGTIVHLFHRKDRRDLRLNHEPGTIASAVSIGAQTQVGNVLAGRQDERDISEALKNKRFRINPGTMKIVMEGEEGYELAKSPGFWQKG
;
A
#
# COMPACT_ATOMS: atom_id res chain seq x y z
N MET A 1 -75.38 2.36 30.12
CA MET A 1 -75.42 3.05 28.81
C MET A 1 -74.03 3.60 28.54
N SER A 2 -73.26 3.24 27.53
CA SER A 2 -73.34 2.20 26.50
C SER A 2 -71.90 1.94 26.00
N SER A 3 -71.57 0.65 25.81
CA SER A 3 -70.62 -0.02 24.89
C SER A 3 -69.63 0.83 24.06
N GLY A 4 -68.33 0.52 24.01
CA GLY A 4 -67.73 -0.58 23.21
C GLY A 4 -67.08 0.01 21.95
N ILE A 5 -65.81 -0.25 21.60
CA ILE A 5 -65.38 -1.37 20.73
C ILE A 5 -63.84 -1.39 20.74
N ALA A 6 -63.29 -2.59 20.89
CA ALA A 6 -61.88 -2.91 20.69
C ALA A 6 -61.59 -3.19 19.21
N GLY A 7 -60.50 -2.64 18.67
CA GLY A 7 -59.98 -2.96 17.34
C GLY A 7 -58.50 -3.33 17.41
N LYS A 8 -58.21 -4.63 17.31
CA LYS A 8 -56.86 -5.16 17.00
C LYS A 8 -56.62 -4.96 15.51
N ALA A 9 -55.53 -4.29 15.15
CA ALA A 9 -54.98 -4.30 13.80
C ALA A 9 -53.57 -4.90 13.85
N GLN A 10 -53.43 -6.11 13.31
CA GLN A 10 -52.15 -6.66 12.87
C GLN A 10 -51.73 -5.92 11.60
N VAL A 11 -50.59 -5.24 11.63
CA VAL A 11 -49.91 -4.75 10.42
C VAL A 11 -48.70 -5.64 10.21
N SER A 12 -48.79 -6.47 9.17
CA SER A 12 -47.71 -7.27 8.61
C SER A 12 -47.08 -6.48 7.45
N ASP A 13 -45.94 -5.85 7.68
CA ASP A 13 -45.17 -5.21 6.61
C ASP A 13 -44.11 -6.17 6.07
N SER A 14 -44.44 -6.70 4.89
CA SER A 14 -43.57 -7.43 3.98
C SER A 14 -42.74 -6.42 3.19
N TYR A 15 -41.43 -6.32 3.46
CA TYR A 15 -40.51 -5.55 2.61
C TYR A 15 -40.13 -6.37 1.38
N ASP A 16 -40.78 -6.06 0.27
CA ASP A 16 -40.49 -6.59 -1.06
C ASP A 16 -39.70 -5.51 -1.84
N SER A 17 -38.38 -5.64 -1.90
CA SER A 17 -37.49 -4.69 -2.58
C SER A 17 -37.43 -4.98 -4.08
N LYS A 18 -38.33 -4.37 -4.86
CA LYS A 18 -38.19 -4.26 -6.32
C LYS A 18 -37.25 -3.10 -6.66
N ALA A 19 -36.10 -3.44 -7.26
CA ALA A 19 -35.20 -2.48 -7.89
C ALA A 19 -35.80 -2.03 -9.23
N THR A 20 -36.29 -0.79 -9.28
CA THR A 20 -36.71 -0.13 -10.51
C THR A 20 -35.50 0.54 -11.14
N ALA A 21 -35.03 0.01 -12.28
CA ALA A 21 -34.03 0.65 -13.12
C ALA A 21 -34.64 1.88 -13.78
N VAL A 22 -34.14 3.07 -13.42
CA VAL A 22 -34.46 4.33 -14.10
C VAL A 22 -33.51 4.47 -15.28
N SER A 23 -34.05 4.30 -16.48
CA SER A 23 -33.41 4.65 -17.75
C SER A 23 -33.45 6.17 -17.92
N VAL A 24 -32.27 6.79 -17.98
CA VAL A 24 -32.11 8.21 -18.35
C VAL A 24 -31.99 8.29 -19.87
N PRO A 25 -32.77 9.14 -20.57
CA PRO A 25 -32.64 9.33 -22.00
C PRO A 25 -31.43 10.23 -22.31
N THR A 26 -30.62 9.78 -23.26
CA THR A 26 -29.58 10.56 -23.91
C THR A 26 -30.21 11.42 -24.99
N ASP A 27 -30.30 12.73 -24.77
CA ASP A 27 -30.51 13.70 -25.83
C ASP A 27 -29.41 14.77 -25.85
N GLU A 28 -28.89 14.93 -27.06
CA GLU A 28 -28.12 16.00 -27.67
C GLU A 28 -27.84 17.27 -26.85
N MET A 29 -26.56 17.55 -26.65
CA MET A 29 -26.06 18.93 -26.71
C MET A 29 -24.70 18.96 -27.41
N GLY A 30 -24.69 19.61 -28.58
CA GLY A 30 -23.52 19.81 -29.41
C GLY A 30 -22.42 20.60 -28.70
N LEU A 31 -21.21 20.04 -28.69
CA LEU A 31 -20.02 20.72 -28.21
C LEU A 31 -19.24 21.30 -29.41
N LYS A 32 -19.13 22.63 -29.40
CA LYS A 32 -18.32 23.42 -30.33
C LYS A 32 -16.85 23.00 -30.26
N ILE A 33 -16.29 22.79 -31.44
CA ILE A 33 -14.86 22.71 -31.72
C ILE A 33 -14.25 24.10 -31.47
N ALA A 34 -13.30 24.19 -30.54
CA ALA A 34 -12.35 25.29 -30.43
C ALA A 34 -11.02 24.75 -29.89
N GLU A 35 -10.19 24.34 -30.84
CA GLU A 35 -8.75 24.55 -30.94
C GLU A 35 -8.07 25.22 -29.72
N PHE A 36 -7.23 24.48 -28.97
CA PHE A 36 -6.06 25.08 -28.33
C PHE A 36 -4.83 24.19 -28.47
N ARG A 37 -3.89 24.76 -29.21
CA ARG A 37 -2.68 24.19 -29.75
C ARG A 37 -1.63 24.01 -28.65
N ALA A 38 -1.00 22.85 -28.65
CA ALA A 38 0.16 22.53 -27.83
C ALA A 38 1.31 23.51 -28.05
N HIS A 39 1.86 24.06 -26.97
CA HIS A 39 3.23 24.57 -26.95
C HIS A 39 4.06 23.85 -25.88
N ARG A 40 4.73 22.80 -26.34
CA ARG A 40 5.90 22.19 -25.73
C ARG A 40 7.11 23.03 -26.17
N ARG A 41 7.82 23.69 -25.25
CA ARG A 41 9.18 24.18 -25.48
C ARG A 41 10.06 24.02 -24.25
N ASN A 42 11.07 23.18 -24.44
CA ASN A 42 12.47 23.30 -24.05
C ASN A 42 12.83 23.97 -22.73
N SER A 43 13.22 23.10 -21.81
CA SER A 43 14.40 23.17 -20.94
C SER A 43 15.51 24.14 -21.35
N ASN A 44 15.95 24.95 -20.39
CA ASN A 44 17.36 25.23 -20.13
C ASN A 44 17.56 25.36 -18.60
N PRO A 45 18.57 24.71 -18.01
CA PRO A 45 18.87 24.81 -16.58
C PRO A 45 19.79 26.01 -16.32
N VAL A 46 19.40 26.88 -15.39
CA VAL A 46 20.29 27.91 -14.84
C VAL A 46 20.85 27.39 -13.52
N HIS A 47 22.18 27.33 -13.46
CA HIS A 47 22.97 26.96 -12.29
C HIS A 47 22.62 27.84 -11.06
N ALA A 48 22.18 27.18 -9.99
CA ALA A 48 22.16 27.75 -8.65
C ALA A 48 23.48 27.43 -7.96
N ALA A 49 24.22 28.46 -7.54
CA ALA A 49 25.36 28.33 -6.64
C ALA A 49 24.86 28.25 -5.19
N PRO A 50 25.36 27.32 -4.35
CA PRO A 50 25.04 27.29 -2.93
C PRO A 50 25.94 28.26 -2.16
N ILE A 51 25.33 29.24 -1.48
CA ILE A 51 26.00 30.05 -0.46
C ILE A 51 26.00 29.25 0.85
N SER A 52 27.20 28.86 1.26
CA SER A 52 27.50 28.25 2.55
C SER A 52 27.40 29.30 3.66
N LEU A 53 26.52 29.07 4.64
CA LEU A 53 26.54 29.72 5.95
C LEU A 53 26.72 28.63 6.99
N SER A 54 27.98 28.27 7.22
CA SER A 54 28.43 27.58 8.42
C SER A 54 29.33 28.54 9.18
N ASN A 55 28.95 28.86 10.42
CA ASN A 55 29.83 29.18 11.54
C ASN A 55 28.95 29.64 12.71
N PHE A 56 28.82 28.78 13.72
CA PHE A 56 28.92 29.13 15.15
C PHE A 56 28.57 27.88 15.97
N TYR A 57 29.59 27.15 16.42
CA TYR A 57 29.81 26.69 17.81
C TYR A 57 30.78 25.49 17.81
N HIS A 58 31.99 25.71 18.34
CA HIS A 58 32.91 24.67 18.81
C HIS A 58 32.57 24.35 20.28
N PRO A 59 32.75 23.08 20.69
CA PRO A 59 33.43 22.82 21.94
C PRO A 59 34.64 21.90 21.76
N VAL A 60 35.49 21.99 22.78
CA VAL A 60 36.85 21.48 22.94
C VAL A 60 36.83 20.00 23.34
N ASP A 61 37.64 19.16 22.68
CA ASP A 61 38.03 17.82 23.15
C ASP A 61 39.53 17.79 23.50
N PRO A 62 39.94 17.07 24.56
CA PRO A 62 41.32 16.61 24.73
C PRO A 62 41.37 15.07 24.87
N PRO A 63 42.56 14.44 24.93
CA PRO A 63 43.33 14.02 23.78
C PRO A 63 43.48 12.49 23.66
N THR A 64 43.91 12.08 22.48
CA THR A 64 44.33 10.75 22.03
C THR A 64 45.36 10.08 22.94
N GLN A 65 45.17 8.79 23.22
CA GLN A 65 46.27 7.86 23.57
C GLN A 65 46.28 6.67 22.61
N SER A 66 47.44 6.50 21.98
CA SER A 66 47.85 5.34 21.20
C SER A 66 48.15 4.15 22.12
N LYS A 67 47.82 2.94 21.65
CA LYS A 67 48.53 1.72 22.06
C LYS A 67 48.42 0.65 20.98
N ALA A 68 49.58 0.28 20.46
CA ALA A 68 49.83 -0.91 19.67
C ALA A 68 49.88 -2.15 20.59
N PHE A 69 49.34 -3.26 20.12
CA PHE A 69 49.53 -4.68 20.52
C PHE A 69 48.37 -5.44 19.85
N GLY A 70 48.49 -6.58 19.19
CA GLY A 70 49.53 -7.56 18.98
C GLY A 70 48.88 -8.69 18.18
N ASP A 71 49.73 -9.41 17.44
CA ASP A 71 49.51 -10.63 16.67
C ASP A 71 48.65 -11.68 17.40
N GLU A 72 47.67 -12.28 16.72
CA GLU A 72 47.31 -13.69 16.90
C GLU A 72 46.43 -14.22 15.76
N THR A 73 46.93 -15.29 15.16
CA THR A 73 46.40 -16.02 14.01
C THR A 73 45.42 -17.11 14.48
N LEU A 74 44.24 -17.19 13.88
CA LEU A 74 43.35 -18.35 14.02
C LEU A 74 42.74 -18.72 12.67
N ALA A 75 43.28 -19.80 12.12
CA ALA A 75 42.81 -20.50 10.93
C ALA A 75 41.48 -21.22 11.21
N THR A 76 40.60 -21.22 10.22
CA THR A 76 39.42 -22.10 10.14
C THR A 76 39.48 -22.98 8.89
N PRO A 77 38.88 -24.18 8.92
CA PRO A 77 39.44 -25.35 8.28
C PRO A 77 38.53 -25.88 7.17
N THR A 78 38.73 -25.47 5.92
CA THR A 78 38.07 -26.11 4.76
C THR A 78 38.85 -25.80 3.48
N GLN A 79 40.04 -26.36 3.32
CA GLN A 79 40.75 -26.41 2.03
C GLN A 79 41.78 -27.54 2.06
N ARG A 80 41.28 -28.77 1.96
CA ARG A 80 42.07 -29.98 1.70
C ARG A 80 41.12 -31.11 1.31
N LEU A 81 40.78 -31.23 0.03
CA LEU A 81 40.18 -32.45 -0.54
C LEU A 81 39.96 -32.40 -2.07
N LEU A 82 40.78 -31.67 -2.82
CA LEU A 82 40.80 -31.77 -4.28
C LEU A 82 42.23 -31.62 -4.77
N GLU A 83 42.99 -32.70 -4.66
CA GLU A 83 44.09 -33.02 -5.56
C GLU A 83 44.40 -34.52 -5.37
N ASP A 84 44.54 -35.21 -6.51
CA ASP A 84 44.75 -36.65 -6.72
C ASP A 84 43.55 -37.59 -6.54
N GLU A 85 42.82 -37.86 -7.64
CA GLU A 85 42.49 -39.26 -7.96
C GLU A 85 42.26 -39.51 -9.46
N VAL A 86 42.82 -40.64 -9.88
CA VAL A 86 43.05 -41.14 -11.24
C VAL A 86 41.85 -41.97 -11.72
N ASP A 87 41.60 -41.95 -13.04
CA ASP A 87 40.64 -42.76 -13.80
C ASP A 87 40.49 -44.21 -13.29
N HIS A 88 39.36 -44.55 -12.67
CA HIS A 88 38.87 -45.93 -12.50
C HIS A 88 37.38 -46.02 -12.87
N VAL A 89 37.11 -46.40 -14.12
CA VAL A 89 35.77 -46.79 -14.58
C VAL A 89 35.47 -48.19 -14.04
N GLN A 90 34.56 -48.28 -13.07
CA GLN A 90 34.16 -49.54 -12.45
C GLN A 90 33.06 -50.20 -13.31
N TYR A 91 33.40 -51.23 -14.06
CA TYR A 91 32.42 -52.07 -14.76
C TYR A 91 31.77 -53.05 -13.77
N ALA A 92 30.44 -53.19 -13.84
CA ALA A 92 29.71 -54.24 -13.15
C ALA A 92 30.11 -55.60 -13.73
N THR A 93 30.94 -56.36 -13.01
CA THR A 93 31.24 -57.75 -13.30
C THR A 93 30.07 -58.61 -12.84
N TYR A 94 29.33 -59.20 -13.77
CA TYR A 94 28.38 -60.25 -13.44
C TYR A 94 29.14 -61.50 -13.01
N ARG A 95 28.73 -62.07 -11.89
CA ARG A 95 29.33 -63.25 -11.30
C ARG A 95 28.91 -64.47 -12.12
N ASP A 96 29.87 -65.11 -12.78
CA ASP A 96 29.70 -66.44 -13.37
C ASP A 96 29.44 -67.45 -12.25
N GLY A 97 28.17 -67.75 -12.02
CA GLY A 97 27.73 -68.83 -11.15
C GLY A 97 27.88 -70.18 -11.86
N PRO A 98 28.35 -71.23 -11.16
CA PRO A 98 28.63 -72.51 -11.78
C PRO A 98 27.38 -73.20 -12.30
N THR A 99 27.63 -73.92 -13.38
CA THR A 99 26.78 -74.79 -14.19
C THR A 99 25.92 -75.78 -13.40
N ASN A 100 24.78 -76.11 -14.03
CA ASN A 100 23.96 -77.31 -13.85
C ASN A 100 23.21 -77.49 -12.52
N LYS A 101 22.01 -76.88 -12.46
CA LYS A 101 20.82 -77.60 -11.97
C LYS A 101 19.71 -77.46 -13.00
N SER A 102 19.28 -78.59 -13.56
CA SER A 102 18.06 -78.71 -14.35
C SER A 102 16.87 -78.35 -13.46
N ILE A 103 16.47 -77.08 -13.50
CA ILE A 103 15.22 -76.64 -12.89
C ILE A 103 14.10 -77.18 -13.77
N MET A 104 13.45 -78.22 -13.25
CA MET A 104 12.19 -78.75 -13.72
C MET A 104 11.17 -77.60 -13.68
N TYR A 105 10.80 -77.07 -14.83
CA TYR A 105 9.75 -76.05 -14.95
C TYR A 105 8.43 -76.69 -14.52
N PRO A 106 7.74 -76.16 -13.48
CA PRO A 106 6.34 -76.49 -13.27
C PRO A 106 5.55 -75.88 -14.43
N SER A 107 5.25 -76.70 -15.42
CA SER A 107 4.17 -76.46 -16.37
C SER A 107 2.87 -76.29 -15.60
N ASN A 108 2.17 -75.17 -15.84
CA ASN A 108 0.88 -74.74 -15.28
C ASN A 108 0.93 -73.67 -14.16
N VAL A 109 1.81 -72.68 -14.28
CA VAL A 109 1.43 -71.34 -13.79
C VAL A 109 0.67 -70.68 -14.93
N GLU A 110 -0.65 -70.76 -14.87
CA GLU A 110 -1.56 -69.95 -15.67
C GLU A 110 -1.37 -68.49 -15.20
N SER A 111 -0.28 -67.85 -15.62
CA SER A 111 -0.04 -66.44 -15.35
C SER A 111 -1.15 -65.69 -16.06
N SER A 112 -2.04 -65.11 -15.27
CA SER A 112 -2.96 -64.09 -15.75
C SER A 112 -2.10 -62.90 -16.17
N ASP A 113 -1.52 -62.97 -17.38
CA ASP A 113 -0.75 -61.91 -18.02
C ASP A 113 -1.73 -60.79 -18.37
N LYS A 114 -2.10 -60.04 -17.34
CA LYS A 114 -2.83 -58.78 -17.48
C LYS A 114 -1.85 -57.80 -18.10
N GLY A 115 -1.87 -57.74 -19.43
CA GLY A 115 -1.10 -56.78 -20.20
C GLY A 115 -1.15 -55.40 -19.55
N TRP A 116 0.01 -54.79 -19.36
CA TRP A 116 0.15 -53.49 -18.77
C TRP A 116 -0.43 -52.44 -19.71
N ILE A 117 -1.36 -51.63 -19.19
CA ILE A 117 -1.96 -50.50 -19.87
C ILE A 117 -1.51 -49.24 -19.12
N PRO A 118 -0.94 -48.22 -19.80
CA PRO A 118 -0.57 -46.95 -19.20
C PRO A 118 -1.73 -46.35 -18.40
N ILE A 119 -1.45 -45.81 -17.22
CA ILE A 119 -2.46 -45.22 -16.32
C ILE A 119 -3.35 -44.19 -17.06
N PRO A 120 -2.81 -43.25 -17.87
CA PRO A 120 -3.63 -42.28 -18.59
C PRO A 120 -4.64 -42.90 -19.57
N LEU A 121 -4.37 -44.11 -20.06
CA LEU A 121 -5.24 -44.80 -21.02
C LEU A 121 -6.31 -45.65 -20.34
N ARG A 122 -6.27 -45.82 -19.02
CA ARG A 122 -7.26 -46.62 -18.29
C ARG A 122 -8.56 -45.83 -18.10
N ASN A 123 -9.70 -46.49 -18.34
CA ASN A 123 -11.01 -45.85 -18.22
C ASN A 123 -11.28 -45.25 -16.85
N TRP A 124 -10.81 -45.90 -15.79
CA TRP A 124 -10.98 -45.41 -14.43
C TRP A 124 -10.19 -44.12 -14.15
N PHE A 125 -9.19 -43.77 -14.96
CA PHE A 125 -8.40 -42.55 -14.79
C PHE A 125 -8.94 -41.39 -15.61
N TRP A 126 -9.15 -41.58 -16.92
CA TRP A 126 -9.55 -40.48 -17.80
C TRP A 126 -10.99 -40.00 -17.56
N ILE A 127 -11.91 -40.88 -17.16
CA ILE A 127 -13.31 -40.50 -16.89
C ILE A 127 -13.37 -39.53 -15.69
N PRO A 128 -12.78 -39.83 -14.51
CA PRO A 128 -12.70 -38.86 -13.42
C PRO A 128 -11.97 -37.56 -13.80
N LEU A 129 -10.92 -37.62 -14.62
CA LEU A 129 -10.21 -36.43 -15.08
C LEU A 129 -11.13 -35.51 -15.90
N VAL A 130 -11.89 -36.06 -16.85
CA VAL A 130 -12.87 -35.29 -17.64
C VAL A 130 -13.96 -34.70 -16.75
N LEU A 131 -14.50 -35.50 -15.81
CA LEU A 131 -15.50 -35.02 -14.85
C LEU A 131 -14.93 -33.89 -13.98
N PHE A 132 -13.67 -34.00 -13.54
CA PHE A 132 -12.99 -32.97 -12.77
C PHE A 132 -12.80 -31.69 -13.59
N LEU A 133 -12.41 -31.77 -14.86
CA LEU A 133 -12.27 -30.60 -15.72
C LEU A 133 -13.60 -29.88 -15.94
N VAL A 134 -14.68 -30.62 -16.21
CA VAL A 134 -16.02 -30.06 -16.38
C VAL A 134 -16.53 -29.43 -15.07
N ALA A 135 -16.37 -30.13 -13.95
CA ALA A 135 -16.74 -29.62 -12.64
C ALA A 135 -15.91 -28.38 -12.24
N GLY A 136 -14.61 -28.38 -12.55
CA GLY A 136 -13.72 -27.25 -12.32
C GLY A 136 -14.11 -26.01 -13.13
N ALA A 137 -14.43 -26.18 -14.42
CA ALA A 137 -14.95 -25.11 -15.26
C ALA A 137 -16.26 -24.52 -14.70
N GLY A 138 -17.22 -25.38 -14.34
CA GLY A 138 -18.48 -24.96 -13.72
C GLY A 138 -18.29 -24.27 -12.35
N GLY A 139 -17.36 -24.78 -11.54
CA GLY A 139 -16.98 -24.21 -10.25
C GLY A 139 -16.36 -22.81 -10.38
N LEU A 140 -15.49 -22.60 -11.37
CA LEU A 140 -14.90 -21.29 -11.67
C LEU A 140 -15.94 -20.25 -12.08
N GLU A 141 -16.88 -20.62 -12.97
CA GLU A 141 -17.98 -19.74 -13.37
C GLU A 141 -18.91 -19.41 -12.20
N THR A 142 -19.20 -20.40 -11.36
CA THR A 142 -20.00 -20.21 -10.14
C THR A 142 -19.27 -19.29 -9.16
N ALA A 143 -17.96 -19.45 -8.98
CA ALA A 143 -17.13 -18.58 -8.14
C ALA A 143 -17.08 -17.15 -8.69
N LEU A 144 -17.00 -16.97 -10.01
CA LEU A 144 -17.08 -15.66 -10.66
C LEU A 144 -18.46 -15.01 -10.43
N TYR A 145 -19.53 -15.78 -10.56
CA TYR A 145 -20.89 -15.30 -10.29
C TYR A 145 -21.03 -14.78 -8.86
N PHE A 146 -20.60 -15.56 -7.87
CA PHE A 146 -20.60 -15.12 -6.46
C PHE A 146 -19.64 -13.95 -6.23
N SER A 147 -18.46 -13.93 -6.86
CA SER A 147 -17.53 -12.80 -6.79
C SER A 147 -18.14 -11.51 -7.34
N LYS A 148 -18.96 -11.57 -8.40
CA LYS A 148 -19.66 -10.38 -8.93
C LYS A 148 -20.81 -9.97 -8.03
N LYS A 149 -21.60 -10.93 -7.52
CA LYS A 149 -22.75 -10.69 -6.64
C LYS A 149 -22.35 -10.03 -5.32
N GLU A 150 -21.28 -10.53 -4.68
CA GLU A 150 -20.85 -10.07 -3.37
C GLU A 150 -19.82 -8.92 -3.42
N GLN A 151 -19.50 -8.40 -4.62
CA GLN A 151 -18.44 -7.40 -4.86
C GLN A 151 -17.06 -7.88 -4.34
N GLY A 152 -16.67 -9.09 -4.70
CA GLY A 152 -15.40 -9.69 -4.33
C GLY A 152 -15.41 -10.37 -2.96
N TRP A 153 -14.37 -11.16 -2.71
CA TRP A 153 -14.25 -11.97 -1.51
C TRP A 153 -13.38 -11.24 -0.47
N PRO A 154 -13.74 -11.23 0.83
CA PRO A 154 -12.92 -10.59 1.84
C PRO A 154 -11.58 -11.31 1.98
N ALA A 155 -10.48 -10.62 1.67
CA ALA A 155 -9.14 -11.16 1.91
C ALA A 155 -8.78 -10.89 3.38
N ARG A 156 -8.51 -11.95 4.15
CA ARG A 156 -7.93 -11.79 5.50
C ARG A 156 -6.53 -11.19 5.36
N GLU A 157 -6.27 -10.07 6.03
CA GLU A 157 -5.03 -9.31 5.90
C GLU A 157 -3.76 -10.09 6.31
N ASN A 158 -3.90 -11.20 7.03
CA ASN A 158 -2.78 -11.94 7.62
C ASN A 158 -2.54 -13.33 7.01
N GLU A 159 -3.35 -13.78 6.06
CA GLU A 159 -3.16 -15.12 5.47
C GLU A 159 -2.44 -15.00 4.13
N ALA A 160 -1.11 -15.17 4.17
CA ALA A 160 -0.26 -15.51 3.03
C ALA A 160 -0.64 -16.84 2.32
N GLN A 161 -1.84 -17.39 2.57
CA GLN A 161 -2.40 -18.59 1.95
C GLN A 161 -2.73 -18.43 0.45
N SER A 162 -2.53 -17.24 -0.12
CA SER A 162 -2.49 -17.11 -1.59
C SER A 162 -1.41 -18.00 -2.21
N VAL A 163 -0.28 -18.23 -1.52
CA VAL A 163 0.84 -19.03 -2.05
C VAL A 163 0.49 -20.52 -2.11
N SER A 164 -0.31 -21.06 -1.19
CA SER A 164 -0.61 -22.51 -1.17
C SER A 164 -1.40 -22.97 -2.39
N HIS A 165 -2.28 -22.13 -2.94
CA HIS A 165 -3.08 -22.49 -4.12
C HIS A 165 -2.22 -22.59 -5.39
N TYR A 166 -1.19 -21.76 -5.54
CA TYR A 166 -0.24 -21.87 -6.65
C TYR A 166 0.62 -23.13 -6.57
N ILE A 167 0.96 -23.58 -5.35
CA ILE A 167 1.76 -24.79 -5.13
C ILE A 167 1.03 -26.04 -5.65
N TYR A 168 -0.28 -26.17 -5.41
CA TYR A 168 -1.03 -27.35 -5.88
C TYR A 168 -1.16 -27.41 -7.41
N VAL A 169 -1.37 -26.27 -8.06
CA VAL A 169 -1.47 -26.21 -9.53
C VAL A 169 -0.12 -26.51 -10.17
N ALA A 170 0.97 -25.97 -9.62
CA ALA A 170 2.33 -26.27 -10.10
C ALA A 170 2.71 -27.74 -9.87
N ALA A 171 2.36 -28.32 -8.71
CA ALA A 171 2.60 -29.73 -8.42
C ALA A 171 1.84 -30.66 -9.39
N MET A 172 0.58 -30.33 -9.73
CA MET A 172 -0.19 -31.11 -10.68
C MET A 172 0.39 -31.03 -12.10
N TRP A 173 0.83 -29.84 -12.52
CA TRP A 173 1.43 -29.62 -13.84
C TRP A 173 2.78 -30.33 -14.00
N THR A 174 3.64 -30.23 -12.98
CA THR A 174 4.94 -30.94 -12.96
C THR A 174 4.77 -32.46 -12.96
N TRP A 175 3.77 -32.98 -12.25
CA TRP A 175 3.45 -34.41 -12.30
C TRP A 175 3.04 -34.87 -13.70
N THR A 176 2.18 -34.11 -14.41
CA THR A 176 1.80 -34.45 -15.79
C THR A 176 2.95 -34.38 -16.78
N ASP A 177 3.88 -33.42 -16.62
CA ASP A 177 5.06 -33.30 -17.48
C ASP A 177 6.03 -34.49 -17.31
N ILE A 178 6.24 -34.95 -16.06
CA ILE A 178 7.08 -36.12 -15.77
C ILE A 178 6.53 -37.38 -16.47
N GLU A 179 5.22 -37.62 -16.42
CA GLU A 179 4.62 -38.80 -17.07
C GLU A 179 4.66 -38.72 -18.61
N ILE A 180 4.51 -37.52 -19.18
CA ILE A 180 4.67 -37.32 -20.64
C ILE A 180 6.12 -37.59 -21.06
N LYS A 181 7.10 -37.10 -20.29
CA LYS A 181 8.53 -37.33 -20.58
C LYS A 181 8.91 -38.82 -20.51
N LYS A 182 8.32 -39.59 -19.59
CA LYS A 182 8.48 -41.06 -19.55
C LYS A 182 7.99 -41.74 -20.83
N MET A 183 6.92 -41.24 -21.43
CA MET A 183 6.40 -41.78 -22.70
C MET A 183 7.26 -41.38 -23.91
N GLN A 184 7.85 -40.17 -23.90
CA GLN A 184 8.67 -39.67 -25.01
C GLN A 184 10.02 -40.38 -25.13
N GLN A 185 10.57 -40.92 -24.04
CA GLN A 185 11.84 -41.66 -24.07
C GLN A 185 11.80 -42.93 -24.93
N LEU A 186 10.62 -43.46 -25.28
CA LEU A 186 10.50 -44.60 -26.20
C LEU A 186 10.63 -44.25 -27.70
N CYS A 187 10.44 -42.98 -28.09
CA CYS A 187 10.42 -42.58 -29.51
C CYS A 187 11.72 -41.94 -30.01
N ARG A 188 12.76 -41.82 -29.18
CA ARG A 188 14.01 -41.14 -29.54
C ARG A 188 15.23 -42.05 -29.36
N LEU A 189 15.28 -43.11 -30.14
CA LEU A 189 16.52 -43.81 -30.50
C LEU A 189 16.93 -43.34 -31.90
N ASP A 190 17.47 -42.13 -31.97
CA ASP A 190 18.32 -41.71 -33.09
C ASP A 190 19.43 -40.81 -32.50
N PRO A 191 20.66 -41.33 -32.30
CA PRO A 191 21.72 -40.61 -31.61
C PRO A 191 22.46 -39.58 -32.48
N SER A 192 22.17 -39.43 -33.77
CA SER A 192 22.89 -38.49 -34.63
C SER A 192 22.23 -37.11 -34.69
N ASN A 193 22.25 -36.36 -33.58
CA ASN A 193 22.41 -34.89 -33.52
C ASN A 193 21.81 -34.31 -32.23
N CYS A 194 22.62 -34.29 -31.17
CA CYS A 194 22.46 -33.28 -30.13
C CYS A 194 23.83 -32.84 -29.59
N LYS A 195 24.65 -32.24 -30.46
CA LYS A 195 25.58 -31.20 -30.02
C LYS A 195 24.87 -29.86 -30.19
N GLN A 196 24.21 -29.41 -29.12
CA GLN A 196 23.99 -27.99 -28.91
C GLN A 196 24.66 -27.59 -27.61
N THR A 197 25.93 -27.22 -27.77
CA THR A 197 26.59 -26.21 -26.94
C THR A 197 25.71 -24.97 -26.86
N LEU A 198 25.15 -24.71 -25.68
CA LEU A 198 24.61 -23.41 -25.29
C LEU A 198 25.73 -22.63 -24.59
N PRO A 199 26.19 -21.49 -25.14
CA PRO A 199 27.03 -20.56 -24.44
C PRO A 199 26.18 -19.49 -23.74
N GLY A 200 26.60 -19.09 -22.53
CA GLY A 200 26.25 -17.78 -21.98
C GLY A 200 25.08 -17.73 -21.00
N CYS A 201 25.32 -18.15 -19.76
CA CYS A 201 24.72 -17.48 -18.61
C CYS A 201 25.82 -16.69 -17.91
N THR A 202 25.97 -15.43 -18.30
CA THR A 202 26.66 -14.40 -17.51
C THR A 202 25.86 -14.18 -16.23
N CYS A 203 26.38 -14.66 -15.10
CA CYS A 203 26.03 -14.11 -13.80
C CYS A 203 26.87 -12.84 -13.64
N TYR A 204 26.22 -11.67 -13.69
CA TYR A 204 26.81 -10.43 -13.17
C TYR A 204 26.42 -10.31 -11.67
N PRO A 205 27.26 -9.67 -10.85
CA PRO A 205 27.47 -10.00 -9.45
C PRO A 205 26.61 -9.18 -8.49
N ASP A 206 26.50 -9.69 -7.28
CA ASP A 206 26.50 -8.96 -6.00
C ASP A 206 25.71 -7.65 -5.94
N GLY A 207 24.40 -7.80 -5.71
CA GLY A 207 23.61 -6.80 -5.00
C GLY A 207 23.68 -7.04 -3.49
N HIS A 208 24.81 -6.65 -2.88
CA HIS A 208 24.96 -6.50 -1.43
C HIS A 208 23.92 -5.47 -0.95
N ILE A 209 22.92 -5.90 -0.19
CA ILE A 209 22.09 -5.00 0.61
C ILE A 209 22.74 -5.01 1.99
N ASP A 210 23.49 -3.96 2.30
CA ASP A 210 23.90 -3.67 3.66
C ASP A 210 22.65 -3.29 4.47
N ALA A 211 22.04 -4.30 5.06
CA ALA A 211 21.15 -4.16 6.20
C ALA A 211 21.98 -4.35 7.48
N GLU A 212 22.80 -3.35 7.79
CA GLU A 212 23.43 -3.21 9.11
C GLU A 212 23.17 -1.79 9.62
N LEU A 213 22.05 -1.62 10.33
CA LEU A 213 21.95 -0.65 11.42
C LEU A 213 20.88 -1.16 12.40
N SER A 214 21.30 -2.17 13.17
CA SER A 214 20.74 -2.46 14.48
C SER A 214 21.74 -2.00 15.54
N ALA A 215 21.19 -1.51 16.66
CA ALA A 215 21.83 -1.14 17.92
C ALA A 215 22.56 0.22 17.96
N THR A 216 21.81 1.27 18.31
CA THR A 216 21.74 1.75 19.72
C THR A 216 20.66 2.81 19.88
N CYS A 217 19.48 2.41 20.38
CA CYS A 217 18.63 3.23 21.28
C CYS A 217 17.50 2.36 21.84
N SER A 218 17.88 1.34 22.61
CA SER A 218 16.97 0.55 23.43
C SER A 218 17.06 1.03 24.88
N SER A 219 16.23 2.01 25.25
CA SER A 219 15.51 2.12 26.53
C SER A 219 15.00 3.55 26.77
N ILE A 220 13.89 3.91 26.12
CA ILE A 220 12.92 4.85 26.72
C ILE A 220 11.59 4.09 26.74
N ALA A 221 11.54 3.10 27.62
CA ALA A 221 10.36 2.33 27.96
C ALA A 221 10.45 2.03 29.46
N ASP A 222 10.39 3.09 30.27
CA ASP A 222 9.95 3.04 31.66
C ASP A 222 9.75 4.46 32.20
N CYS A 223 8.71 5.12 31.69
CA CYS A 223 8.09 6.27 32.33
C CYS A 223 6.57 6.05 32.31
N ASP A 224 6.13 4.88 32.76
CA ASP A 224 4.73 4.63 33.09
C ASP A 224 4.70 4.12 34.54
N GLY A 225 3.88 4.75 35.38
CA GLY A 225 3.59 4.22 36.71
C GLY A 225 3.92 5.10 37.91
N HIS A 226 3.77 6.41 37.82
CA HIS A 226 3.30 7.18 38.98
C HIS A 226 2.53 8.42 38.49
N LEU A 227 1.28 8.18 38.08
CA LEU A 227 0.23 9.19 38.05
C LEU A 227 0.02 9.68 39.49
N VAL A 228 0.88 10.60 39.92
CA VAL A 228 0.59 11.48 41.03
C VAL A 228 -0.67 12.22 40.61
N SER A 229 -1.78 11.88 41.29
CA SER A 229 -2.97 12.70 41.40
C SER A 229 -2.60 14.02 42.07
N SER A 230 -1.79 14.81 41.37
CA SER A 230 -1.47 16.18 41.71
C SER A 230 -2.71 16.94 41.28
N THR A 231 -3.49 17.34 42.28
CA THR A 231 -4.56 18.32 42.19
C THR A 231 -4.25 19.28 41.05
N ARG A 232 -4.99 19.18 39.92
CA ARG A 232 -4.84 20.06 38.75
C ARG A 232 -5.07 21.50 39.24
N LYS A 233 -3.98 22.13 39.66
CA LYS A 233 -3.86 23.58 39.72
C LYS A 233 -4.18 24.01 38.30
N GLN A 234 -5.26 24.76 38.16
CA GLN A 234 -5.85 25.18 36.89
C GLN A 234 -4.71 25.52 35.91
N PRO A 235 -4.58 24.80 34.78
CA PRO A 235 -3.52 25.10 33.83
C PRO A 235 -3.61 26.59 33.50
N ASP A 236 -2.50 27.31 33.72
CA ASP A 236 -2.44 28.74 33.44
C ASP A 236 -2.84 28.93 31.98
N ILE A 237 -4.04 29.45 31.73
CA ILE A 237 -4.59 29.67 30.39
C ILE A 237 -3.57 30.37 29.47
N SER A 238 -2.71 31.22 30.04
CA SER A 238 -1.57 31.87 29.35
C SER A 238 -0.58 30.92 28.66
N SER A 239 -0.38 29.68 29.13
CA SER A 239 0.52 28.73 28.47
C SER A 239 -0.06 28.18 27.17
N ALA A 240 -1.38 28.00 27.09
CA ALA A 240 -2.05 27.56 25.88
C ALA A 240 -1.91 28.63 24.77
N PHE A 241 -2.08 29.90 25.12
CA PHE A 241 -1.88 31.02 24.19
C PHE A 241 -0.43 31.09 23.69
N LEU A 242 0.57 30.97 24.56
CA LEU A 242 1.97 30.97 24.13
C LEU A 242 2.30 29.75 23.24
N ALA A 243 1.83 28.56 23.61
CA ALA A 243 2.02 27.36 22.80
C ALA A 243 1.35 27.49 21.41
N ALA A 244 0.16 28.10 21.35
CA ALA A 244 -0.51 28.38 20.09
C ALA A 244 0.29 29.33 19.20
N ALA A 245 0.88 30.39 19.76
CA ALA A 245 1.73 31.32 19.03
C ALA A 245 3.00 30.63 18.53
N GLY A 246 3.61 29.77 19.36
CA GLY A 246 4.74 28.93 19.01
C GLY A 246 4.47 28.01 17.84
N TYR A 247 3.35 27.29 17.88
CA TYR A 247 2.94 26.41 16.80
C TYR A 247 2.65 27.18 15.52
N ALA A 248 1.93 28.31 15.58
CA ALA A 248 1.67 29.14 14.40
C ALA A 248 2.96 29.63 13.73
N GLY A 249 3.97 30.02 14.52
CA GLY A 249 5.30 30.35 14.00
C GLY A 249 6.03 29.15 13.38
N ALA A 250 5.99 27.99 14.04
CA ALA A 250 6.61 26.76 13.54
C ALA A 250 5.95 26.27 12.24
N THR A 251 4.62 26.42 12.09
CA THR A 251 3.90 26.13 10.84
C THR A 251 4.42 26.95 9.67
N VAL A 252 4.73 28.23 9.89
CA VAL A 252 5.31 29.09 8.85
C VAL A 252 6.74 28.67 8.51
N MET A 253 7.59 28.46 9.53
CA MET A 253 9.02 28.21 9.32
C MET A 253 9.32 26.81 8.78
N TYR A 254 8.58 25.80 9.24
CA TYR A 254 8.85 24.38 8.94
C TYR A 254 7.79 23.73 8.07
N GLY A 255 6.78 24.48 7.62
CA GLY A 255 5.68 23.94 6.82
C GLY A 255 4.90 22.85 7.56
N LEU A 256 4.75 22.97 8.88
CA LEU A 256 3.99 21.99 9.66
C LEU A 256 2.55 21.93 9.14
N GLY A 257 2.02 20.71 9.02
CA GLY A 257 0.61 20.50 8.67
C GLY A 257 -0.33 21.16 9.70
N ARG A 258 -1.60 21.29 9.34
CA ARG A 258 -2.61 21.77 10.29
C ARG A 258 -2.77 20.78 11.45
N PRO A 259 -3.09 21.25 12.66
CA PRO A 259 -3.44 20.38 13.77
C PRO A 259 -4.57 19.43 13.40
N ALA A 260 -4.46 18.17 13.82
CA ALA A 260 -5.38 17.08 13.44
C ALA A 260 -6.87 17.35 13.73
N PHE A 261 -7.18 18.27 14.63
CA PHE A 261 -8.53 18.67 15.06
C PHE A 261 -9.04 19.94 14.36
N SER A 262 -8.27 20.51 13.44
CA SER A 262 -8.59 21.75 12.75
C SER A 262 -8.57 21.59 11.24
N ASN A 263 -9.53 22.19 10.55
CA ASN A 263 -9.55 22.22 9.09
C ASN A 263 -10.16 23.53 8.60
N GLY A 264 -9.34 24.39 8.02
CA GLY A 264 -9.76 25.75 7.66
C GLY A 264 -10.11 26.56 8.91
N PRO A 265 -11.27 27.25 8.95
CA PRO A 265 -11.69 28.04 10.10
C PRO A 265 -12.29 27.20 11.23
N TYR A 266 -12.49 25.89 11.04
CA TYR A 266 -13.18 25.03 12.01
C TYR A 266 -12.18 24.38 12.96
N THR A 267 -12.47 24.51 14.24
CA THR A 267 -11.89 23.71 15.32
C THR A 267 -12.94 22.74 15.81
N ILE A 268 -12.66 21.44 15.76
CA ILE A 268 -13.63 20.39 16.06
C ILE A 268 -13.57 20.01 17.53
N ALA A 269 -14.74 19.77 18.14
CA ALA A 269 -14.81 19.24 19.50
C ALA A 269 -14.06 17.91 19.59
N PRO A 270 -13.25 17.67 20.64
CA PRO A 270 -12.54 16.41 20.80
C PRO A 270 -13.53 15.26 20.96
N PHE A 271 -13.31 14.18 20.22
CA PHE A 271 -14.05 12.92 20.37
C PHE A 271 -13.12 11.72 20.20
N GLU A 272 -13.49 10.59 20.79
CA GLU A 272 -12.71 9.37 20.73
C GLU A 272 -12.91 8.66 19.40
N LEU A 273 -11.80 8.28 18.74
CA LEU A 273 -11.84 7.51 17.51
C LEU A 273 -11.94 6.01 17.85
N PRO A 274 -12.83 5.23 17.18
CA PRO A 274 -13.06 3.81 17.45
C PRO A 274 -11.94 2.93 16.87
N THR A 275 -10.71 3.15 17.32
CA THR A 275 -9.49 2.45 16.86
C THR A 275 -9.50 0.96 17.18
N ALA A 276 -10.33 0.51 18.12
CA ALA A 276 -10.57 -0.90 18.41
C ALA A 276 -11.30 -1.65 17.28
N ILE A 277 -12.10 -0.94 16.47
CA ILE A 277 -12.88 -1.54 15.37
C ILE A 277 -12.03 -1.63 14.10
N ALA A 278 -11.26 -0.59 13.80
CA ALA A 278 -10.43 -0.52 12.62
C ALA A 278 -9.19 0.36 12.83
N ARG A 279 -8.05 -0.09 12.29
CA ARG A 279 -6.81 0.71 12.25
C ARG A 279 -6.77 1.65 11.05
N ASN A 280 -7.36 1.24 9.93
CA ASN A 280 -7.36 1.98 8.66
C ASN A 280 -8.80 2.23 8.18
N GLY A 281 -9.09 3.46 7.75
CA GLY A 281 -10.41 3.86 7.29
C GLY A 281 -10.70 5.33 7.55
N THR A 282 -11.93 5.74 7.28
CA THR A 282 -12.41 7.10 7.54
C THR A 282 -13.60 7.03 8.49
N VAL A 283 -13.53 7.79 9.58
CA VAL A 283 -14.64 8.02 10.51
C VAL A 283 -15.45 9.21 10.04
N PHE A 284 -16.77 9.05 10.00
CA PHE A 284 -17.75 10.10 9.77
C PHE A 284 -18.47 10.32 11.09
N ALA A 285 -18.43 11.53 11.62
CA ALA A 285 -19.09 11.87 12.89
C ALA A 285 -19.83 13.20 12.76
N ASN A 286 -21.03 13.28 13.34
CA ASN A 286 -21.69 14.56 13.54
C ASN A 286 -21.24 15.09 14.90
N THR A 287 -20.68 16.30 14.91
CA THR A 287 -20.11 16.90 16.11
C THR A 287 -20.26 18.43 16.05
N THR A 288 -19.88 19.09 17.12
CA THR A 288 -19.84 20.55 17.19
C THR A 288 -18.47 21.09 16.80
N ALA A 289 -18.47 22.28 16.23
CA ALA A 289 -17.25 22.98 15.86
C ALA A 289 -17.34 24.46 16.22
N VAL A 290 -16.19 25.02 16.57
CA VAL A 290 -15.99 26.47 16.66
C VAL A 290 -15.44 26.94 15.32
N LYS A 291 -16.23 27.71 14.57
CA LYS A 291 -15.80 28.38 13.35
C LYS A 291 -15.24 29.74 13.72
N THR A 292 -13.94 29.91 13.59
CA THR A 292 -13.25 31.16 13.93
C THR A 292 -13.01 31.98 12.67
N ASP A 293 -13.31 33.28 12.74
CA ASP A 293 -12.97 34.25 11.72
C ASP A 293 -11.99 35.29 12.30
N PRO A 294 -10.74 35.34 11.83
CA PRO A 294 -9.78 36.35 12.25
C PRO A 294 -10.22 37.79 11.93
N GLY A 295 -11.06 37.99 10.91
CA GLY A 295 -11.55 39.32 10.53
C GLY A 295 -10.45 40.30 10.13
N CYS A 296 -9.35 39.82 9.55
CA CYS A 296 -8.17 40.61 9.22
C CYS A 296 -8.34 41.41 7.92
N GLN A 297 -8.09 42.71 7.99
CA GLN A 297 -8.23 43.65 6.87
C GLN A 297 -7.01 44.56 6.78
N ALA A 298 -6.54 44.82 5.56
CA ALA A 298 -5.47 45.78 5.32
C ALA A 298 -5.96 47.20 5.61
N VAL A 299 -5.14 47.99 6.29
CA VAL A 299 -5.45 49.38 6.67
C VAL A 299 -4.33 50.30 6.24
N SER A 300 -4.67 51.52 5.80
CA SER A 300 -3.69 52.50 5.37
C SER A 300 -2.95 53.11 6.56
N VAL A 301 -1.63 53.19 6.47
CA VAL A 301 -0.77 53.76 7.50
C VAL A 301 -0.38 55.18 7.11
N GLN A 302 -0.73 56.15 7.96
CA GLN A 302 -0.24 57.52 7.84
C GLN A 302 1.14 57.61 8.49
N MET A 303 2.16 57.85 7.67
CA MET A 303 3.55 57.90 8.11
C MET A 303 4.02 59.36 8.15
N THR A 304 4.51 59.81 9.31
CA THR A 304 5.05 61.16 9.52
C THR A 304 6.47 61.08 10.03
N ASN A 305 7.40 61.71 9.33
CA ASN A 305 8.80 61.77 9.75
C ASN A 305 8.93 62.85 10.83
N VAL A 306 9.15 62.43 12.08
CA VAL A 306 9.22 63.35 13.23
C VAL A 306 10.65 63.87 13.40
N LEU A 307 11.64 63.00 13.23
CA LEU A 307 13.07 63.30 13.31
C LEU A 307 13.82 62.37 12.34
N PRO A 308 15.03 62.73 11.88
CA PRO A 308 15.84 61.84 11.04
C PRO A 308 15.96 60.43 11.64
N GLY A 309 15.49 59.42 10.90
CA GLY A 309 15.47 58.02 11.34
C GLY A 309 14.32 57.65 12.30
N ARG A 310 13.39 58.55 12.61
CA ARG A 310 12.26 58.33 13.51
C ARG A 310 10.93 58.68 12.86
N TRP A 311 10.06 57.68 12.75
CA TRP A 311 8.75 57.81 12.10
C TRP A 311 7.63 57.59 13.10
N SER A 312 6.63 58.48 13.06
CA SER A 312 5.36 58.33 13.75
C SER A 312 4.34 57.80 12.76
N ASN A 313 3.80 56.63 13.06
CA ASN A 313 2.82 55.93 12.23
C ASN A 313 1.47 56.01 12.92
N ALA A 314 0.42 56.33 12.17
CA ALA A 314 -0.93 56.39 12.66
C ALA A 314 -1.86 55.60 11.75
N VAL A 315 -2.79 54.85 12.35
CA VAL A 315 -3.84 54.13 11.66
C VAL A 315 -5.18 54.51 12.28
N SER A 316 -6.20 54.69 11.45
CA SER A 316 -7.58 54.88 11.87
C SER A 316 -8.51 54.10 10.94
N TYR A 317 -9.31 53.20 11.50
CA TYR A 317 -10.24 52.36 10.75
C TYR A 317 -11.44 51.96 11.62
N ASN A 318 -12.67 52.11 11.11
CA ASN A 318 -13.91 51.75 11.81
C ASN A 318 -14.02 52.26 13.27
N GLY A 319 -13.56 53.50 13.51
CA GLY A 319 -13.60 54.10 14.85
C GLY A 319 -12.58 53.52 15.83
N CYS A 320 -11.62 52.72 15.34
CA CYS A 320 -10.43 52.30 16.06
C CYS A 320 -9.21 53.06 15.55
N SER A 321 -8.39 53.59 16.46
CA SER A 321 -7.15 54.27 16.11
C SER A 321 -5.98 53.85 16.98
N ILE A 322 -4.79 53.92 16.41
CA ILE A 322 -3.54 53.67 17.11
C ILE A 322 -2.42 54.50 16.50
N THR A 323 -1.50 54.93 17.35
CA THR A 323 -0.24 55.54 16.94
C THR A 323 0.92 54.76 17.53
N TRP A 324 1.98 54.58 16.75
CA TRP A 324 3.22 53.98 17.21
C TRP A 324 4.42 54.67 16.56
N ILE A 325 5.54 54.64 17.28
CA ILE A 325 6.78 55.28 16.84
C ILE A 325 7.81 54.20 16.58
N VAL A 326 8.49 54.32 15.45
CA VAL A 326 9.64 53.48 15.09
C VAL A 326 10.90 54.33 14.99
N THR A 327 12.04 53.71 15.30
CA THR A 327 13.38 54.30 15.24
C THR A 327 14.27 53.44 14.36
N ASN A 328 15.32 54.01 13.75
CA ASN A 328 16.20 53.27 12.83
C ASN A 328 17.24 52.42 13.58
N ASN A 329 16.75 51.50 14.41
CA ASN A 329 17.56 50.50 15.13
C ASN A 329 17.62 49.15 14.39
N SER A 330 16.72 48.90 13.44
CA SER A 330 16.70 47.75 12.55
C SER A 330 16.17 48.16 11.18
N THR A 331 16.57 47.45 10.12
CA THR A 331 16.05 47.66 8.77
C THR A 331 14.56 47.35 8.67
N VAL A 332 14.11 46.30 9.37
CA VAL A 332 12.71 45.89 9.45
C VAL A 332 12.30 45.80 10.92
N LEU A 333 11.12 46.34 11.21
CA LEU A 333 10.49 46.37 12.52
C LEU A 333 9.07 45.85 12.40
N PHE A 334 8.60 45.15 13.41
CA PHE A 334 7.24 44.60 13.44
C PHE A 334 6.72 44.54 14.87
N GLY A 335 5.39 44.53 15.01
CA GLY A 335 4.74 44.45 16.31
C GLY A 335 3.26 44.14 16.22
N ALA A 336 2.69 43.89 17.40
CA ALA A 336 1.27 43.64 17.58
C ALA A 336 0.75 44.48 18.75
N ASP A 337 -0.31 45.24 18.52
CA ASP A 337 -0.89 46.15 19.50
C ASP A 337 -2.42 46.09 19.52
N ILE A 338 -3.02 46.80 20.49
CA ILE A 338 -4.47 46.94 20.61
C ILE A 338 -4.83 48.40 20.35
N PRO A 339 -5.61 48.69 19.30
CA PRO A 339 -6.06 50.05 19.03
C PRO A 339 -7.12 50.50 20.02
N ALA A 340 -7.21 51.82 20.23
CA ALA A 340 -8.29 52.44 20.99
C ALA A 340 -9.53 52.53 20.10
N CYS A 341 -10.61 51.84 20.47
CA CYS A 341 -11.84 51.76 19.69
C CYS A 341 -13.00 52.48 20.40
N ALA A 342 -13.86 53.17 19.64
CA ALA A 342 -15.00 53.89 20.19
C ALA A 342 -15.94 53.03 21.07
N THR A 343 -16.07 51.74 20.77
CA THR A 343 -16.88 50.78 21.53
C THR A 343 -16.25 50.31 22.84
N ASN A 344 -14.94 50.58 23.04
CA ASN A 344 -14.15 50.18 24.21
C ASN A 344 -14.48 48.76 24.73
N PRO A 345 -14.39 47.71 23.91
CA PRO A 345 -14.56 46.34 24.39
C PRO A 345 -13.49 46.03 25.46
N PRO A 346 -13.75 45.08 26.38
CA PRO A 346 -12.72 44.61 27.30
C PRO A 346 -11.46 44.21 26.54
N ILE A 347 -10.28 44.54 27.08
CA ILE A 347 -8.99 44.44 26.36
C ILE A 347 -8.71 43.08 25.74
N GLN A 348 -9.20 42.00 26.36
CA GLN A 348 -9.05 40.62 25.90
C GLN A 348 -9.92 40.26 24.67
N PHE A 349 -10.93 41.07 24.37
CA PHE A 349 -11.82 40.95 23.21
C PHE A 349 -11.65 42.11 22.22
N SER A 350 -10.70 43.00 22.47
CA SER A 350 -10.42 44.11 21.57
C SER A 350 -9.83 43.61 20.25
N PRO A 351 -10.03 44.36 19.14
CA PRO A 351 -9.31 44.14 17.90
C PRO A 351 -7.81 44.16 18.12
N ILE A 352 -7.07 43.55 17.21
CA ILE A 352 -5.59 43.60 17.23
C ILE A 352 -5.07 44.13 15.91
N ILE A 353 -3.97 44.87 15.98
CA ILE A 353 -3.27 45.36 14.80
C ILE A 353 -1.90 44.71 14.72
N PHE A 354 -1.62 44.07 13.59
CA PHE A 354 -0.27 43.64 13.22
C PHE A 354 0.32 44.71 12.31
N TRP A 355 1.50 45.21 12.63
CA TRP A 355 2.17 46.22 11.82
C TRP A 355 3.60 45.79 11.50
N ILE A 356 4.05 46.16 10.31
CA ILE A 356 5.41 45.95 9.81
C ILE A 356 5.88 47.26 9.18
N PHE A 357 7.13 47.60 9.43
CA PHE A 357 7.79 48.80 8.95
C PHE A 357 9.16 48.43 8.39
N THR A 358 9.54 48.99 7.24
CA THR A 358 10.88 48.85 6.67
C THR A 358 11.48 50.20 6.33
N TYR A 359 12.79 50.35 6.53
CA TYR A 359 13.58 51.48 6.03
C TYR A 359 14.12 51.26 4.62
N GLN A 360 14.09 50.01 4.12
CA GLN A 360 14.67 49.64 2.82
C GLN A 360 13.64 49.01 1.87
N PRO A 361 13.76 49.28 0.55
CA PRO A 361 14.67 50.24 -0.09
C PRO A 361 14.21 51.70 0.10
N THR A 362 12.92 51.88 0.38
CA THR A 362 12.31 53.14 0.78
C THR A 362 11.49 52.90 2.03
N VAL A 363 11.24 53.97 2.79
CA VAL A 363 10.44 53.88 4.01
C VAL A 363 9.02 53.48 3.65
N GLN A 364 8.57 52.34 4.18
CA GLN A 364 7.24 51.81 3.95
C GLN A 364 6.71 51.16 5.23
N ALA A 365 5.40 51.25 5.44
CA ALA A 365 4.70 50.56 6.50
C ALA A 365 3.44 49.89 5.98
N SER A 366 3.13 48.73 6.54
CA SER A 366 1.87 48.04 6.32
C SER A 366 1.29 47.66 7.67
N ALA A 367 -0.04 47.77 7.79
CA ALA A 367 -0.75 47.34 8.97
C ALA A 367 -1.99 46.54 8.57
N THR A 368 -2.29 45.54 9.38
CA THR A 368 -3.49 44.71 9.27
C THR A 368 -4.24 44.77 10.59
N LEU A 369 -5.50 45.18 10.52
CA LEU A 369 -6.39 45.21 11.68
C LEU A 369 -7.31 43.99 11.64
N CYS A 370 -7.35 43.22 12.72
CA CYS A 370 -8.12 41.98 12.84
C CYS A 370 -9.20 42.11 13.91
N PHE A 371 -10.43 41.74 13.54
CA PHE A 371 -11.61 41.69 14.41
C PHE A 371 -12.00 40.23 14.66
N PRO A 372 -11.34 39.52 15.58
CA PRO A 372 -11.56 38.10 15.74
C PRO A 372 -12.96 37.81 16.29
N THR A 373 -13.69 36.94 15.60
CA THR A 373 -15.00 36.46 16.02
C THR A 373 -15.06 34.95 15.94
N PHE A 374 -16.00 34.34 16.65
CA PHE A 374 -16.29 32.93 16.47
C PHE A 374 -17.80 32.68 16.43
N SER A 375 -18.16 31.59 15.78
CA SER A 375 -19.54 31.07 15.78
C SER A 375 -19.51 29.56 16.02
N LEU A 376 -20.55 29.05 16.67
CA LEU A 376 -20.71 27.61 16.90
C LEU A 376 -21.52 26.99 15.76
N TRP A 377 -21.09 25.82 15.31
CA TRP A 377 -21.70 25.10 14.19
C TRP A 377 -21.84 23.62 14.51
N GLU A 378 -22.92 23.02 14.02
CA GLU A 378 -22.99 21.58 13.85
C GLU A 378 -22.36 21.21 12.51
N VAL A 379 -21.46 20.23 12.55
CA VAL A 379 -20.70 19.80 11.40
C VAL A 379 -20.67 18.27 11.31
N ASN A 380 -20.59 17.78 10.08
CA ASN A 380 -20.17 16.41 9.81
C ASN A 380 -18.67 16.42 9.47
N VAL A 381 -17.90 15.59 10.16
CA VAL A 381 -16.44 15.54 10.04
C VAL A 381 -15.98 14.18 9.52
N ASN A 382 -14.96 14.22 8.65
CA ASN A 382 -14.28 13.03 8.14
C ASN A 382 -12.87 12.98 8.74
N VAL A 383 -12.61 11.99 9.58
CA VAL A 383 -11.30 11.77 10.19
C VAL A 383 -10.69 10.51 9.62
N ASP A 384 -9.47 10.61 9.10
CA ASP A 384 -8.70 9.43 8.71
C ASP A 384 -8.20 8.70 9.96
N LEU A 385 -8.53 7.42 10.12
CA LEU A 385 -8.16 6.62 11.28
C LEU A 385 -6.66 6.39 11.39
N ALA A 386 -5.96 6.31 10.24
CA ALA A 386 -4.54 5.99 10.22
C ALA A 386 -3.70 7.19 10.69
N THR A 387 -3.93 8.36 10.10
CA THR A 387 -3.21 9.59 10.46
C THR A 387 -3.83 10.36 11.63
N LYS A 388 -5.08 10.04 11.99
CA LYS A 388 -5.92 10.80 12.93
C LYS A 388 -6.21 12.23 12.47
N ASN A 389 -5.91 12.56 11.22
CA ASN A 389 -6.12 13.91 10.68
C ASN A 389 -7.55 14.12 10.20
N LEU A 390 -8.06 15.31 10.46
CA LEU A 390 -9.33 15.80 9.92
C LEU A 390 -9.19 16.13 8.43
N THR A 391 -9.80 15.31 7.58
CA THR A 391 -9.71 15.44 6.12
C THR A 391 -10.77 16.36 5.53
N LYS A 392 -11.98 16.37 6.10
CA LYS A 392 -13.11 17.16 5.61
C LYS A 392 -14.03 17.60 6.75
N VAL A 393 -14.57 18.80 6.62
CA VAL A 393 -15.63 19.35 7.47
C VAL A 393 -16.75 19.82 6.54
N THR A 394 -17.98 19.41 6.81
CA THR A 394 -19.17 19.90 6.12
C THR A 394 -20.13 20.50 7.13
N GLU A 395 -20.49 21.77 6.92
CA GLU A 395 -21.49 22.44 7.73
C GLU A 395 -22.85 21.75 7.58
N LEU A 396 -23.50 21.46 8.71
CA LEU A 396 -24.87 20.98 8.73
C LEU A 396 -25.82 22.15 8.97
N ARG A 397 -25.60 22.89 10.07
CA ARG A 397 -26.38 24.06 10.45
C ARG A 397 -25.66 24.88 11.53
N PRO A 398 -26.01 26.17 11.70
CA PRO A 398 -25.60 26.93 12.88
C PRO A 398 -26.06 26.24 14.16
N PHE A 399 -25.24 26.34 15.21
CA PHE A 399 -25.57 25.77 16.50
C PHE A 399 -26.78 26.47 17.14
N ASN A 400 -27.71 25.70 17.70
CA ASN A 400 -28.91 26.15 18.39
C ASN A 400 -29.03 25.43 19.74
N GLN A 401 -29.12 26.20 20.83
CA GLN A 401 -29.20 25.66 22.19
C GLN A 401 -30.39 24.70 22.42
N ASP A 402 -31.49 24.87 21.68
CA ASP A 402 -32.72 24.09 21.89
C ASP A 402 -32.70 22.72 21.18
N HIS A 403 -31.91 22.59 20.10
CA HIS A 403 -32.00 21.45 19.18
C HIS A 403 -30.65 20.86 18.79
N SER A 404 -29.55 21.51 19.13
CA SER A 404 -28.22 20.97 18.86
C SER A 404 -27.85 19.91 19.88
N PRO A 405 -27.23 18.81 19.43
CA PRO A 405 -26.64 17.87 20.36
C PRO A 405 -25.54 18.58 21.17
N PHE A 406 -25.31 18.14 22.41
CA PHE A 406 -24.33 18.70 23.33
C PHE A 406 -24.63 20.16 23.79
N SER A 407 -25.89 20.61 23.70
CA SER A 407 -26.28 21.98 24.08
C SER A 407 -26.32 22.28 25.57
N SER A 408 -26.41 21.24 26.39
CA SER A 408 -26.17 21.30 27.84
C SER A 408 -24.81 21.91 28.20
N LEU A 409 -23.82 21.79 27.30
CA LEU A 409 -22.42 22.15 27.53
C LEU A 409 -21.96 23.34 26.70
N SER A 410 -22.80 23.83 25.78
CA SER A 410 -22.54 25.08 25.07
C SER A 410 -22.82 26.25 26.01
N ALA A 411 -21.96 26.41 27.03
CA ALA A 411 -21.90 27.56 27.93
C ALA A 411 -22.09 28.86 27.13
N ASN A 412 -22.36 29.99 27.80
CA ASN A 412 -22.76 31.28 27.21
C ASN A 412 -21.73 31.93 26.24
N LEU A 413 -21.42 31.22 25.15
CA LEU A 413 -20.45 31.45 24.10
C LEU A 413 -21.14 32.27 23.00
N THR A 414 -22.37 31.89 22.65
CA THR A 414 -23.24 32.61 21.72
C THR A 414 -24.03 33.74 22.39
N GLY A 415 -24.26 33.69 23.70
CA GLY A 415 -24.91 34.77 24.47
C GLY A 415 -23.98 35.49 25.46
N PRO A 416 -24.53 36.30 26.37
CA PRO A 416 -23.73 37.11 27.30
C PRO A 416 -22.93 36.25 28.29
N PRO A 417 -21.63 36.46 28.49
CA PRO A 417 -20.93 37.71 28.21
C PRO A 417 -20.18 37.73 26.89
N LEU A 418 -19.99 36.58 26.23
CA LEU A 418 -19.10 36.48 25.08
C LEU A 418 -19.76 36.97 23.79
N ASN A 419 -21.03 36.65 23.55
CA ASN A 419 -21.78 37.06 22.35
C ASN A 419 -20.99 36.83 21.04
N GLY A 420 -20.29 35.69 20.92
CA GLY A 420 -19.45 35.35 19.77
C GLY A 420 -18.11 36.11 19.67
N ARG A 421 -17.73 36.88 20.69
CA ARG A 421 -16.43 37.59 20.73
C ARG A 421 -15.31 36.62 21.06
N ALA A 422 -14.33 36.53 20.16
CA ALA A 422 -13.16 35.71 20.40
C ALA A 422 -12.13 36.43 21.27
N TYR A 423 -11.44 35.68 22.13
CA TYR A 423 -10.22 36.18 22.79
C TYR A 423 -9.18 36.53 21.73
N ASN A 424 -8.63 37.75 21.81
CA ASN A 424 -7.54 38.13 20.92
C ASN A 424 -6.21 37.42 21.27
N GLY A 425 -6.06 37.04 22.54
CA GLY A 425 -4.91 36.34 23.08
C GLY A 425 -3.57 37.12 23.02
N VAL A 426 -3.58 38.37 22.57
CA VAL A 426 -2.38 39.23 22.49
C VAL A 426 -2.21 40.06 23.76
N ARG A 427 -3.32 40.56 24.33
CA ARG A 427 -3.32 41.09 25.70
C ARG A 427 -4.47 40.56 26.51
N PHE A 428 -4.23 40.52 27.82
CA PHE A 428 -5.18 40.02 28.78
C PHE A 428 -5.48 41.11 29.82
N ASN A 429 -6.68 41.08 30.39
CA ASN A 429 -6.96 41.87 31.58
C ASN A 429 -6.37 41.16 32.79
N LEU A 430 -5.17 41.60 33.20
CA LEU A 430 -4.41 40.95 34.27
C LEU A 430 -4.47 41.79 35.54
N THR A 431 -4.94 41.19 36.64
CA THR A 431 -4.87 41.77 37.98
C THR A 431 -3.66 41.21 38.71
N ALA A 432 -2.70 42.07 39.05
CA ALA A 432 -1.43 41.70 39.70
C ALA A 432 -0.68 40.52 39.00
N PRO A 433 -0.39 40.61 37.68
CA PRO A 433 0.32 39.52 37.01
C PRO A 433 1.73 39.34 37.55
N ASN A 434 2.14 38.08 37.70
CA ASN A 434 3.54 37.77 37.95
C ASN A 434 4.40 38.03 36.70
N GLN A 435 5.72 38.07 36.90
CA GLN A 435 6.69 38.31 35.82
C GLN A 435 6.59 37.29 34.68
N TYR A 436 6.18 36.05 34.97
CA TYR A 436 6.04 35.00 33.95
C TYR A 436 4.85 35.24 33.02
N VAL A 437 3.71 35.69 33.56
CA VAL A 437 2.54 36.03 32.75
C VAL A 437 2.83 37.25 31.86
N LEU A 438 3.53 38.25 32.38
CA LEU A 438 3.98 39.41 31.59
C LEU A 438 4.96 38.98 30.48
N ALA A 439 5.94 38.12 30.79
CA ALA A 439 6.88 37.60 29.80
C ALA A 439 6.18 36.76 28.72
N ARG A 440 5.18 35.94 29.08
CA ARG A 440 4.38 35.16 28.12
C ARG A 440 3.58 36.07 27.20
N GLN A 441 2.94 37.12 27.74
CA GLN A 441 2.22 38.10 26.93
C GLN A 441 3.16 38.81 25.95
N ALA A 442 4.33 39.26 26.41
CA ALA A 442 5.33 39.91 25.56
C ALA A 442 5.85 38.96 24.46
N ALA A 443 6.05 37.67 24.79
CA ALA A 443 6.45 36.66 23.82
C ALA A 443 5.39 36.45 22.72
N ILE A 444 4.11 36.38 23.07
CA ILE A 444 3.02 36.28 22.08
C ILE A 444 2.97 37.51 21.18
N GLN A 445 3.10 38.70 21.77
CA GLN A 445 3.13 39.98 21.05
C GLN A 445 4.27 40.08 20.04
N LEU A 446 5.39 39.40 20.29
CA LEU A 446 6.52 39.36 19.37
C LEU A 446 6.40 38.22 18.35
N GLN A 447 5.94 37.05 18.78
CA GLN A 447 5.99 35.82 18.00
C GLN A 447 5.00 35.80 16.83
N LEU A 448 3.78 36.29 17.04
CA LEU A 448 2.78 36.36 15.97
C LEU A 448 3.19 37.29 14.81
N PRO A 449 3.57 38.56 15.04
CA PRO A 449 4.04 39.42 13.94
C PRO A 449 5.36 38.94 13.35
N ALA A 450 6.25 38.32 14.13
CA ALA A 450 7.45 37.67 13.58
C ALA A 450 7.06 36.54 12.60
N ALA A 451 6.10 35.68 12.95
CA ALA A 451 5.62 34.62 12.07
C ALA A 451 4.98 35.17 10.79
N ILE A 452 4.21 36.27 10.88
CA ILE A 452 3.65 36.95 9.70
C ILE A 452 4.77 37.50 8.80
N TYR A 453 5.79 38.11 9.40
CA TYR A 453 6.96 38.59 8.68
C TYR A 453 7.71 37.45 7.98
N GLN A 454 7.96 36.33 8.67
CA GLN A 454 8.58 35.14 8.08
C GLN A 454 7.72 34.56 6.94
N ALA A 455 6.40 34.56 7.08
CA ALA A 455 5.50 34.11 6.03
C ALA A 455 5.65 34.99 4.77
N ALA A 456 5.79 36.30 4.94
CA ALA A 456 6.03 37.23 3.84
C ALA A 456 7.38 37.02 3.16
N LEU A 457 8.43 36.69 3.92
CA LEU A 457 9.74 36.33 3.36
C LEU A 457 9.69 35.03 2.55
N SER A 458 8.93 34.04 3.01
CA SER A 458 8.79 32.74 2.34
C SER A 458 7.85 32.77 1.13
N ASN A 459 7.06 33.83 0.98
CA ASN A 459 6.13 33.98 -0.13
C ASN A 459 6.91 34.25 -1.43
N GLN A 460 6.44 33.70 -2.55
CA GLN A 460 7.06 33.83 -3.88
C GLN A 460 7.21 35.30 -4.32
N ILE A 461 6.35 36.17 -3.81
CA ILE A 461 6.31 37.61 -4.12
C ILE A 461 7.37 38.40 -3.32
N GLY A 462 7.83 37.87 -2.18
CA GLY A 462 8.80 38.52 -1.30
C GLY A 462 8.23 39.66 -0.44
N LEU A 463 9.09 40.21 0.44
CA LEU A 463 8.69 41.18 1.47
C LEU A 463 8.17 42.51 0.92
N LEU A 464 8.91 43.12 0.00
CA LEU A 464 8.63 44.49 -0.49
C LEU A 464 7.33 44.55 -1.26
N GLU A 465 7.11 43.58 -2.13
CA GLU A 465 5.90 43.50 -2.94
C GLU A 465 4.71 43.07 -2.08
N SER A 466 4.92 42.28 -1.00
CA SER A 466 3.88 42.01 0.01
C SER A 466 3.43 43.28 0.74
N LEU A 467 4.34 44.23 1.00
CA LEU A 467 4.02 45.53 1.63
C LEU A 467 3.15 46.38 0.71
N ALA A 468 3.46 46.40 -0.59
CA ALA A 468 2.74 47.20 -1.58
C ALA A 468 1.37 46.63 -1.97
N SER A 469 1.24 45.31 -2.03
CA SER A 469 0.05 44.62 -2.57
C SER A 469 -1.05 44.34 -1.53
N GLY A 470 -0.82 44.63 -0.24
CA GLY A 470 -1.79 44.33 0.82
C GLY A 470 -1.91 42.84 1.18
N VAL A 471 -1.02 41.99 0.65
CA VAL A 471 -0.95 40.54 0.94
C VAL A 471 -0.74 40.25 2.43
N PHE A 472 -0.19 41.20 3.18
CA PHE A 472 -0.04 41.08 4.64
C PHE A 472 -1.33 40.77 5.38
N SER A 473 -2.48 41.25 4.89
CA SER A 473 -3.77 40.94 5.51
C SER A 473 -4.12 39.45 5.41
N GLN A 474 -3.81 38.83 4.27
CA GLN A 474 -4.01 37.40 4.04
C GLN A 474 -3.04 36.55 4.87
N LEU A 475 -1.76 36.93 4.90
CA LEU A 475 -0.75 36.25 5.72
C LEU A 475 -1.08 36.36 7.22
N SER A 476 -1.53 37.54 7.66
CA SER A 476 -2.02 37.75 9.02
C SER A 476 -3.22 36.86 9.33
N SER A 477 -4.20 36.79 8.41
CA SER A 477 -5.36 35.92 8.55
C SER A 477 -4.96 34.44 8.67
N GLN A 478 -3.98 33.99 7.91
CA GLN A 478 -3.48 32.61 7.96
C GLN A 478 -2.78 32.28 9.29
N VAL A 479 -1.81 33.09 9.69
CA VAL A 479 -1.03 32.87 10.92
C VAL A 479 -1.93 33.01 12.14
N TYR A 480 -2.72 34.09 12.18
CA TYR A 480 -3.61 34.37 13.30
C TYR A 480 -4.80 33.40 13.34
N GLY A 481 -5.31 32.94 12.20
CA GLY A 481 -6.32 31.88 12.15
C GLY A 481 -5.83 30.55 12.70
N THR A 482 -4.58 30.17 12.41
CA THR A 482 -3.94 28.96 12.98
C THR A 482 -3.82 29.10 14.50
N TYR A 483 -3.34 30.25 14.97
CA TYR A 483 -3.27 30.59 16.38
C TYR A 483 -4.65 30.49 17.06
N LEU A 484 -5.67 31.14 16.50
CA LEU A 484 -7.01 31.17 17.06
C LEU A 484 -7.67 29.78 17.08
N ALA A 485 -7.39 28.90 16.11
CA ALA A 485 -7.89 27.53 16.12
C ALA A 485 -7.32 26.70 17.29
N LEU A 486 -6.04 26.89 17.61
CA LEU A 486 -5.42 26.25 18.77
C LEU A 486 -5.97 26.80 20.09
N VAL A 487 -6.11 28.13 20.18
CA VAL A 487 -6.77 28.78 21.32
C VAL A 487 -8.19 28.28 21.49
N ALA A 488 -8.93 28.14 20.39
CA ALA A 488 -10.32 27.67 20.42
C ALA A 488 -10.43 26.29 21.03
N ARG A 489 -9.49 25.38 20.73
CA ARG A 489 -9.44 24.03 21.32
C ARG A 489 -9.33 24.08 22.85
N GLU A 490 -8.47 24.93 23.37
CA GLU A 490 -8.15 24.97 24.80
C GLU A 490 -9.14 25.81 25.62
N VAL A 491 -9.74 26.84 25.02
CA VAL A 491 -10.57 27.83 25.73
C VAL A 491 -12.07 27.56 25.57
N TYR A 492 -12.53 27.11 24.41
CA TYR A 492 -13.97 27.01 24.12
C TYR A 492 -14.54 25.60 24.26
N PHE A 493 -13.71 24.58 24.39
CA PHE A 493 -14.18 23.21 24.63
C PHE A 493 -13.99 22.83 26.08
N LEU A 494 -15.05 22.28 26.67
CA LEU A 494 -15.02 21.72 28.00
C LEU A 494 -14.96 20.19 27.90
N PRO A 495 -14.23 19.52 28.81
CA PRO A 495 -14.23 18.06 28.84
C PRO A 495 -15.62 17.56 29.25
N SER A 496 -16.22 16.75 28.38
CA SER A 496 -17.46 16.03 28.69
C SER A 496 -17.46 14.67 28.00
N VAL A 497 -18.18 13.73 28.61
CA VAL A 497 -18.33 12.37 28.12
C VAL A 497 -19.80 12.19 27.74
N GLU A 498 -20.10 12.39 26.46
CA GLU A 498 -21.41 12.13 25.89
C GLU A 498 -21.29 11.17 24.71
N PRO A 499 -22.24 10.23 24.53
CA PRO A 499 -22.17 9.27 23.44
C PRO A 499 -22.37 9.96 22.09
N ILE A 500 -21.47 9.70 21.14
CA ILE A 500 -21.54 10.23 19.78
C ILE A 500 -21.67 9.07 18.79
N THR A 501 -22.66 9.14 17.90
CA THR A 501 -22.79 8.15 16.82
C THR A 501 -21.75 8.42 15.75
N VAL A 502 -20.86 7.44 15.53
CA VAL A 502 -19.82 7.49 14.50
C VAL A 502 -20.04 6.39 13.47
N VAL A 503 -19.83 6.72 12.20
CA VAL A 503 -19.87 5.76 11.09
C VAL A 503 -18.45 5.54 10.61
N VAL A 504 -17.96 4.31 10.67
CA VAL A 504 -16.60 3.96 10.23
C VAL A 504 -16.66 3.31 8.86
N LYS A 505 -16.02 3.91 7.85
CA LYS A 505 -15.77 3.26 6.55
C LYS A 505 -14.35 2.73 6.52
N THR A 506 -14.22 1.41 6.56
CA THR A 506 -12.93 0.74 6.48
C THR A 506 -12.59 0.38 5.04
N PHE A 507 -11.34 0.53 4.64
CA PHE A 507 -10.85 -0.11 3.42
C PHE A 507 -10.67 -1.60 3.70
N ARG A 508 -11.40 -2.45 2.97
CA ARG A 508 -11.21 -3.91 3.02
C ARG A 508 -10.58 -4.36 1.71
N LYS A 509 -9.45 -5.07 1.80
CA LYS A 509 -8.89 -5.76 0.63
C LYS A 509 -9.89 -6.84 0.21
N ARG A 510 -10.28 -6.81 -1.06
CA ARG A 510 -11.17 -7.81 -1.64
C ARG A 510 -10.51 -8.44 -2.86
N LEU A 511 -10.62 -9.76 -2.96
CA LEU A 511 -10.19 -10.50 -4.14
C LEU A 511 -11.30 -10.44 -5.19
N PHE A 512 -10.96 -9.98 -6.39
CA PHE A 512 -11.84 -10.01 -7.54
C PHE A 512 -11.32 -11.01 -8.56
N LEU A 513 -12.18 -11.92 -9.01
CA LEU A 513 -11.89 -12.76 -10.15
C LEU A 513 -12.08 -11.96 -11.43
N ASN A 514 -11.06 -11.95 -12.30
CA ASN A 514 -11.18 -11.34 -13.61
C ASN A 514 -12.09 -12.22 -14.49
N GLY A 515 -13.19 -11.64 -14.97
CA GLY A 515 -14.14 -12.34 -15.82
C GLY A 515 -13.51 -12.90 -17.09
N THR A 516 -12.61 -12.15 -17.75
CA THR A 516 -11.97 -12.66 -18.98
C THR A 516 -11.07 -13.84 -18.70
N ALA A 517 -10.27 -13.78 -17.64
CA ALA A 517 -9.39 -14.88 -17.24
C ALA A 517 -10.19 -16.14 -16.85
N VAL A 518 -11.28 -15.98 -16.08
CA VAL A 518 -12.14 -17.10 -15.70
C VAL A 518 -12.81 -17.73 -16.92
N HIS A 519 -13.42 -16.93 -17.81
CA HIS A 519 -14.07 -17.46 -19.00
C HIS A 519 -13.08 -18.16 -19.93
N LEU A 520 -11.89 -17.59 -20.15
CA LEU A 520 -10.85 -18.22 -20.97
C LEU A 520 -10.37 -19.55 -20.36
N LEU A 521 -10.13 -19.59 -19.05
CA LEU A 521 -9.71 -20.81 -18.36
C LEU A 521 -10.82 -21.87 -18.38
N ALA A 522 -12.06 -21.49 -18.11
CA ALA A 522 -13.21 -22.40 -18.17
C ALA A 522 -13.42 -22.94 -19.60
N THR A 523 -13.31 -22.09 -20.62
CA THR A 523 -13.39 -22.49 -22.03
C THR A 523 -12.28 -23.47 -22.39
N ALA A 524 -11.04 -23.19 -21.97
CA ALA A 524 -9.91 -24.08 -22.20
C ALA A 524 -10.11 -25.44 -21.51
N MET A 525 -10.58 -25.47 -20.26
CA MET A 525 -10.87 -26.71 -19.54
C MET A 525 -11.97 -27.53 -20.23
N LEU A 526 -13.04 -26.87 -20.72
CA LEU A 526 -14.10 -27.54 -21.48
C LEU A 526 -13.62 -28.06 -22.83
N SER A 527 -12.81 -27.28 -23.56
CA SER A 527 -12.20 -27.72 -24.82
C SER A 527 -11.30 -28.94 -24.60
N LEU A 528 -10.44 -28.93 -23.58
CA LEU A 528 -9.58 -30.07 -23.24
C LEU A 528 -10.39 -31.31 -22.84
N ALA A 529 -11.45 -31.14 -22.05
CA ALA A 529 -12.36 -32.22 -21.70
C ALA A 529 -13.05 -32.82 -22.94
N PHE A 530 -13.50 -31.97 -23.86
CA PHE A 530 -14.15 -32.37 -25.10
C PHE A 530 -13.19 -33.12 -26.04
N PHE A 531 -12.04 -32.52 -26.38
CA PHE A 531 -11.05 -33.15 -27.26
C PHE A 531 -10.42 -34.40 -26.65
N GLY A 532 -10.12 -34.38 -25.34
CA GLY A 532 -9.63 -35.56 -24.62
C GLY A 532 -10.62 -36.72 -24.69
N THR A 533 -11.91 -36.45 -24.54
CA THR A 533 -12.96 -37.46 -24.70
C THR A 533 -12.99 -38.01 -26.13
N ILE A 534 -12.92 -37.14 -27.16
CA ILE A 534 -12.89 -37.56 -28.57
C ILE A 534 -11.68 -38.45 -28.86
N VAL A 535 -10.47 -38.04 -28.46
CA VAL A 535 -9.23 -38.81 -28.65
C VAL A 535 -9.36 -40.17 -27.99
N HIS A 536 -9.87 -40.23 -26.76
CA HIS A 536 -10.11 -41.49 -26.08
C HIS A 536 -11.16 -42.35 -26.81
N LEU A 537 -12.26 -41.77 -27.32
CA LEU A 537 -13.26 -42.54 -28.05
C LEU A 537 -12.70 -43.13 -29.36
N PHE A 538 -11.95 -42.35 -30.14
CA PHE A 538 -11.35 -42.85 -31.39
C PHE A 538 -10.32 -43.96 -31.14
N HIS A 539 -9.42 -43.77 -30.18
CA HIS A 539 -8.41 -44.77 -29.85
C HIS A 539 -8.94 -45.89 -28.93
N ARG A 540 -10.26 -45.98 -28.71
CA ARG A 540 -10.84 -47.03 -27.86
C ARG A 540 -10.62 -48.42 -28.45
N LYS A 541 -10.61 -48.53 -29.79
CA LYS A 541 -10.35 -49.79 -30.50
C LYS A 541 -8.86 -50.14 -30.42
N ASP A 542 -7.98 -49.23 -30.82
CA ASP A 542 -6.53 -49.46 -30.83
C ASP A 542 -5.98 -49.82 -29.45
N ARG A 543 -6.54 -49.23 -28.38
CA ARG A 543 -6.18 -49.55 -26.99
C ARG A 543 -6.51 -50.96 -26.55
N ARG A 544 -7.47 -51.64 -27.19
CA ARG A 544 -7.76 -53.05 -26.86
C ARG A 544 -6.63 -53.97 -27.29
N ASP A 545 -5.90 -53.56 -28.33
CA ASP A 545 -4.86 -54.36 -28.97
C ASP A 545 -3.45 -53.99 -28.48
N LEU A 546 -3.27 -52.78 -27.92
CA LEU A 546 -2.03 -52.34 -27.27
C LEU A 546 -1.93 -52.89 -25.83
N ARG A 547 -1.55 -54.17 -25.72
CA ARG A 547 -1.13 -54.78 -24.45
C ARG A 547 0.38 -54.92 -24.44
N LEU A 548 1.05 -54.18 -23.57
CA LEU A 548 2.47 -54.37 -23.33
C LEU A 548 2.63 -55.47 -22.26
N ASN A 549 3.55 -56.40 -22.46
CA ASN A 549 3.77 -57.48 -21.50
C ASN A 549 4.36 -56.96 -20.18
N HIS A 550 5.08 -55.84 -20.22
CA HIS A 550 5.69 -55.21 -19.05
C HIS A 550 5.61 -53.68 -19.12
N GLU A 551 5.76 -53.02 -17.97
CA GLU A 551 5.78 -51.57 -17.85
C GLU A 551 7.01 -50.97 -18.57
N PRO A 552 6.82 -50.02 -19.51
CA PRO A 552 7.90 -49.35 -20.22
C PRO A 552 8.83 -48.63 -19.24
N GLY A 553 10.14 -48.71 -19.49
CA GLY A 553 11.18 -48.17 -18.60
C GLY A 553 11.68 -49.16 -17.53
N THR A 554 11.10 -50.36 -17.44
CA THR A 554 11.65 -51.44 -16.62
C THR A 554 12.62 -52.33 -17.42
N ILE A 555 13.62 -52.91 -16.74
CA ILE A 555 14.55 -53.87 -17.35
C ILE A 555 13.76 -55.06 -17.93
N ALA A 556 12.67 -55.47 -17.28
CA ALA A 556 11.79 -56.53 -17.77
C ALA A 556 11.15 -56.20 -19.12
N SER A 557 10.78 -54.92 -19.38
CA SER A 557 10.27 -54.51 -20.69
C SER A 557 11.36 -54.58 -21.76
N ALA A 558 12.55 -54.05 -21.49
CA ALA A 558 13.68 -54.12 -22.42
C ALA A 558 14.09 -55.58 -22.73
N VAL A 559 14.14 -56.42 -21.69
CA VAL A 559 14.41 -57.86 -21.79
C VAL A 559 13.26 -58.58 -22.50
N SER A 560 11.99 -58.28 -22.25
CA SER A 560 10.90 -58.94 -22.97
C SER A 560 10.88 -58.65 -24.47
N ILE A 561 11.33 -57.44 -24.84
CA ILE A 561 11.43 -56.99 -26.24
C ILE A 561 12.67 -57.58 -26.92
N GLY A 562 13.78 -57.76 -26.19
CA GLY A 562 15.09 -58.18 -26.73
C GLY A 562 15.58 -59.60 -26.40
N ALA A 563 15.12 -60.25 -25.34
CA ALA A 563 15.77 -61.42 -24.74
C ALA A 563 15.40 -62.77 -25.39
N GLN A 564 14.62 -62.75 -26.47
CA GLN A 564 14.35 -63.96 -27.26
C GLN A 564 14.45 -63.68 -28.76
N THR A 565 15.16 -62.62 -29.14
CA THR A 565 15.42 -62.26 -30.53
C THR A 565 16.88 -62.57 -30.83
N GLN A 566 17.21 -63.09 -32.01
CA GLN A 566 18.60 -63.36 -32.38
C GLN A 566 19.41 -62.07 -32.53
N VAL A 567 18.79 -60.89 -32.37
CA VAL A 567 19.48 -59.59 -32.18
C VAL A 567 20.52 -59.69 -31.07
N GLY A 568 20.20 -60.34 -29.96
CA GLY A 568 21.14 -60.56 -28.86
C GLY A 568 22.39 -61.33 -29.31
N ASN A 569 22.22 -62.35 -30.18
CA ASN A 569 23.33 -63.12 -30.73
C ASN A 569 24.13 -62.35 -31.79
N VAL A 570 23.48 -61.47 -32.55
CA VAL A 570 24.14 -60.61 -33.55
C VAL A 570 24.98 -59.51 -32.88
N LEU A 571 24.58 -59.09 -31.68
CA LEU A 571 25.28 -58.07 -30.89
C LEU A 571 26.21 -58.65 -29.81
N ALA A 572 26.10 -59.94 -29.49
CA ALA A 572 26.95 -60.59 -28.51
C ALA A 572 28.43 -60.46 -28.90
N GLY A 573 29.23 -59.86 -28.01
CA GLY A 573 30.66 -59.64 -28.21
C GLY A 573 31.05 -58.38 -28.99
N ARG A 574 30.08 -57.54 -29.41
CA ARG A 574 30.35 -56.26 -30.09
C ARG A 574 30.04 -55.10 -29.14
N GLN A 575 31.06 -54.34 -28.75
CA GLN A 575 30.91 -53.19 -27.84
C GLN A 575 31.08 -51.85 -28.57
N ASP A 576 31.82 -51.82 -29.68
CA ASP A 576 32.07 -50.60 -30.43
C ASP A 576 30.90 -50.25 -31.36
N GLU A 577 30.54 -48.96 -31.41
CA GLU A 577 29.44 -48.43 -32.23
C GLU A 577 29.60 -48.78 -33.71
N ARG A 578 30.85 -48.84 -34.21
CA ARG A 578 31.15 -49.22 -35.60
C ARG A 578 30.80 -50.68 -35.88
N ASP A 579 31.17 -51.58 -34.97
CA ASP A 579 30.91 -53.02 -35.10
C ASP A 579 29.41 -53.33 -34.97
N ILE A 580 28.71 -52.59 -34.11
CA ILE A 580 27.25 -52.66 -33.96
C ILE A 580 26.57 -52.14 -35.24
N SER A 581 26.98 -50.98 -35.75
CA SER A 581 26.43 -50.43 -36.99
C SER A 581 26.66 -51.37 -38.17
N GLU A 582 27.83 -51.98 -38.27
CA GLU A 582 28.15 -52.94 -39.34
C GLU A 582 27.36 -54.24 -39.19
N ALA A 583 27.13 -54.71 -37.94
CA ALA A 583 26.25 -55.85 -37.63
C ALA A 583 24.82 -55.66 -38.14
N LEU A 584 24.31 -54.45 -38.00
CA LEU A 584 22.91 -54.12 -38.23
C LEU A 584 22.65 -53.59 -39.66
N LYS A 585 23.69 -53.17 -40.39
CA LYS A 585 23.61 -52.45 -41.68
C LYS A 585 22.74 -53.12 -42.75
N ASN A 586 22.63 -54.45 -42.73
CA ASN A 586 21.87 -55.23 -43.70
C ASN A 586 20.76 -56.08 -43.07
N LYS A 587 20.38 -55.80 -41.82
CA LYS A 587 19.33 -56.53 -41.11
C LYS A 587 18.05 -55.71 -41.11
N ARG A 588 16.94 -56.33 -41.50
CA ARG A 588 15.62 -55.72 -41.42
C ARG A 588 14.91 -56.20 -40.17
N PHE A 589 14.34 -55.26 -39.44
CA PHE A 589 13.62 -55.50 -38.20
C PHE A 589 12.15 -55.18 -38.38
N ARG A 590 11.29 -56.04 -37.82
CA ARG A 590 9.85 -55.80 -37.73
C ARG A 590 9.38 -56.13 -36.32
N ILE A 591 8.26 -55.54 -35.89
CA ILE A 591 7.66 -55.88 -34.59
C ILE A 591 6.51 -56.84 -34.84
N ASN A 592 6.56 -58.02 -34.21
CA ASN A 592 5.45 -58.97 -34.28
C ASN A 592 4.34 -58.52 -33.33
N PRO A 593 3.14 -58.16 -33.83
CA PRO A 593 2.06 -57.64 -32.98
C PRO A 593 1.49 -58.66 -32.01
N GLY A 594 1.65 -59.97 -32.26
CA GLY A 594 1.17 -61.02 -31.37
C GLY A 594 2.08 -61.27 -30.17
N THR A 595 3.39 -61.10 -30.33
CA THR A 595 4.39 -61.35 -29.26
C THR A 595 5.05 -60.08 -28.73
N MET A 596 4.86 -58.95 -29.40
CA MET A 596 5.53 -57.66 -29.15
C MET A 596 7.07 -57.72 -29.20
N LYS A 597 7.63 -58.75 -29.86
CA LYS A 597 9.07 -58.92 -30.03
C LYS A 597 9.58 -58.28 -31.31
N ILE A 598 10.83 -57.81 -31.28
CA ILE A 598 11.55 -57.36 -32.47
C ILE A 598 12.06 -58.59 -33.21
N VAL A 599 11.45 -58.92 -34.34
CA VAL A 599 11.82 -60.08 -35.15
C VAL A 599 12.73 -59.62 -36.28
N MET A 600 13.85 -60.31 -36.48
CA MET A 600 14.79 -60.06 -37.57
C MET A 600 14.41 -60.86 -38.81
N GLU A 601 14.71 -60.34 -40.01
CA GLU A 601 14.54 -61.07 -41.26
C GLU A 601 15.26 -62.44 -41.22
N GLY A 602 14.48 -63.52 -41.40
CA GLY A 602 14.94 -64.91 -41.29
C GLY A 602 14.51 -65.64 -40.01
N GLU A 603 13.94 -64.94 -39.02
CA GLU A 603 13.38 -65.55 -37.82
C GLU A 603 11.90 -65.95 -37.99
N GLU A 604 11.47 -66.99 -37.26
CA GLU A 604 10.08 -67.44 -37.27
C GLU A 604 9.14 -66.32 -36.78
N GLY A 605 8.10 -66.04 -37.57
CA GLY A 605 7.15 -64.95 -37.28
C GLY A 605 7.52 -63.60 -37.90
N TYR A 606 8.61 -63.48 -38.66
CA TYR A 606 8.96 -62.24 -39.38
C TYR A 606 7.89 -61.85 -40.43
N GLU A 607 7.27 -62.85 -41.08
CA GLU A 607 6.21 -62.61 -42.06
C GLU A 607 4.89 -62.11 -41.44
N LEU A 608 4.66 -62.43 -40.16
CA LEU A 608 3.52 -61.92 -39.39
C LEU A 608 3.81 -60.56 -38.75
N ALA A 609 5.09 -60.16 -38.72
CA ALA A 609 5.53 -58.91 -38.13
C ALA A 609 5.27 -57.74 -39.09
N LYS A 610 4.87 -56.59 -38.53
CA LYS A 610 4.57 -55.38 -39.29
C LYS A 610 5.77 -54.44 -39.25
N SER A 611 6.15 -53.89 -40.41
CA SER A 611 7.14 -52.83 -40.47
C SER A 611 6.52 -51.49 -40.05
N PRO A 612 7.27 -50.62 -39.34
CA PRO A 612 6.76 -49.31 -38.91
C PRO A 612 6.27 -48.42 -40.07
N GLY A 613 6.77 -48.63 -41.29
CA GLY A 613 6.38 -47.87 -42.48
C GLY A 613 4.94 -48.09 -42.96
N PHE A 614 4.23 -49.10 -42.46
CA PHE A 614 2.81 -49.27 -42.79
C PHE A 614 1.89 -48.27 -42.06
N TRP A 615 2.37 -47.65 -40.98
CA TRP A 615 1.60 -46.66 -40.20
C TRP A 615 1.68 -45.22 -40.73
N GLN A 616 2.44 -44.98 -41.81
CA GLN A 616 2.60 -43.64 -42.42
C GLN A 616 1.61 -43.32 -43.54
N LYS A 617 0.65 -44.20 -43.85
CA LYS A 617 -0.44 -43.90 -44.80
C LYS A 617 -1.79 -44.23 -44.16
N GLY A 618 -2.23 -43.36 -43.25
CA GLY A 618 -3.55 -43.37 -42.63
C GLY A 618 -3.97 -41.95 -42.30
#